data_AF-A0A8B8SIH1-F1
#
_entry.id   AF-A0A8B8SIH1-F1
#
_cell.length_a   1.000
_cell.length_b   1.000
_cell.length_c   1.000
_cell.angle_alpha   90.00
_cell.angle_beta   90.00
_cell.angle_gamma   90.00
#
_symmetry.space_group_name_H-M   'P 1'
#
loop_
_entity.id
_entity.type
_entity.pdbx_description
1 polymer ?
#
loop_
_entity_poly.entity_id
_entity_poly.type
_entity_poly.pdbx_seq_one_letter_code
_entity_poly.pdbx_strand_id
1 'polypeptide(L)' 'MKVTVCFGRTRVVVPCGDGHMKVFSLIQQAVTRYRKAIAKDPNYWIQVHRLEHGDGGILDLDDILCDVADDKDRVIAVF' A
#
# COMPACT_ATOMS: atom_id res chain seq x y z
N MET A 1 -10.51 7.21 -6.41
CA MET A 1 -9.75 6.87 -5.20
C MET A 1 -8.26 6.78 -5.49
N LYS A 2 -7.44 7.32 -4.58
CA LYS A 2 -6.00 7.08 -4.47
C LYS A 2 -5.60 6.97 -3.00
N VAL A 3 -4.64 6.12 -2.68
CA VAL A 3 -4.14 5.93 -1.31
C VAL A 3 -2.63 6.12 -1.30
N THR A 4 -2.08 6.65 -0.20
CA THR A 4 -0.64 6.76 0.01
C THR A 4 -0.15 5.61 0.90
N VAL A 5 0.75 4.78 0.38
CA VAL A 5 1.38 3.70 1.16
C VAL A 5 2.77 4.14 1.61
N CYS A 6 3.02 4.08 2.92
CA CYS A 6 4.29 4.48 3.53
C CYS A 6 5.19 3.27 3.74
N PHE A 7 6.32 3.24 3.06
CA PHE A 7 7.41 2.29 3.27
C PHE A 7 8.51 2.99 4.08
N GLY A 8 8.40 2.94 5.41
CA GLY A 8 9.26 3.71 6.31
C GLY A 8 9.14 5.21 6.01
N ARG A 9 10.23 5.83 5.54
CA ARG A 9 10.24 7.26 5.17
C ARG A 9 9.76 7.53 3.73
N THR A 10 9.73 6.51 2.89
CA THR A 10 9.32 6.63 1.50
C THR A 10 7.81 6.52 1.39
N ARG A 11 7.18 7.43 0.64
CA ARG A 11 5.72 7.43 0.44
C ARG A 11 5.44 7.24 -1.03
N VAL A 12 4.60 6.27 -1.36
CA VAL A 12 4.17 6.03 -2.74
C VAL A 12 2.67 6.21 -2.87
N VAL A 13 2.26 6.93 -3.90
CA VAL A 13 0.84 7.12 -4.21
C VAL A 13 0.39 6.02 -5.14
N VAL A 14 -0.70 5.33 -4.77
CA VAL A 14 -1.32 4.29 -5.57
C VAL A 14 -2.70 4.77 -6.04
N PRO A 15 -2.93 4.92 -7.36
CA PRO A 15 -4.27 5.13 -7.90
C PRO A 15 -5.06 3.82 -7.83
N CYS A 16 -6.28 3.90 -7.30
CA CYS A 16 -7.13 2.74 -7.01
C CYS A 16 -8.43 2.71 -7.83
N GLY A 17 -8.59 3.61 -8.79
CA GLY A 17 -9.82 3.70 -9.59
C GLY A 17 -11.01 4.11 -8.72
N ASP A 18 -12.05 3.30 -8.71
CA ASP A 18 -13.23 3.42 -7.83
C ASP A 18 -12.98 2.88 -6.41
N GLY A 19 -11.84 2.21 -6.16
CA GLY A 19 -11.54 1.58 -4.88
C GLY A 19 -12.04 0.15 -4.74
N HIS A 20 -12.67 -0.41 -5.78
CA HIS A 20 -13.19 -1.78 -5.80
C HIS A 20 -12.08 -2.80 -6.13
N MET A 21 -10.98 -2.72 -5.37
CA MET A 21 -9.84 -3.62 -5.44
C MET A 21 -9.54 -4.15 -4.04
N LYS A 22 -9.02 -5.37 -3.96
CA LYS A 22 -8.58 -5.93 -2.67
C LYS A 22 -7.38 -5.17 -2.11
N VAL A 23 -7.26 -5.14 -0.79
CA VAL A 23 -6.06 -4.65 -0.08
C VAL A 23 -4.80 -5.38 -0.55
N PHE A 24 -4.88 -6.69 -0.82
CA PHE A 24 -3.77 -7.43 -1.44
C PHE A 24 -3.28 -6.81 -2.76
N SER A 25 -4.20 -6.42 -3.65
CA SER A 25 -3.86 -5.77 -4.91
C SER A 25 -3.22 -4.39 -4.70
N LEU A 26 -3.63 -3.66 -3.65
CA LEU A 26 -3.01 -2.39 -3.26
C LEU A 26 -1.54 -2.62 -2.88
N ILE A 27 -1.25 -3.66 -2.10
CA ILE A 27 0.12 -4.03 -1.69
C ILE A 27 1.00 -4.32 -2.91
N GLN A 28 0.54 -5.14 -3.86
CA GLN A 28 1.31 -5.48 -5.06
C GLN A 28 1.68 -4.23 -5.88
N GLN A 29 0.70 -3.33 -6.04
CA GLN A 29 0.88 -2.07 -6.74
C GLN A 29 1.79 -1.10 -6.00
N ALA A 30 1.72 -1.07 -4.67
CA ALA A 30 2.56 -0.24 -3.81
C ALA A 30 4.01 -0.72 -3.83
N VAL A 31 4.25 -2.04 -3.70
CA VAL A 31 5.58 -2.66 -3.80
C VAL A 31 6.24 -2.35 -5.14
N THR A 32 5.51 -2.49 -6.25
CA THR A 32 6.03 -2.19 -7.59
C THR A 32 6.48 -0.73 -7.70
N ARG A 33 5.67 0.21 -7.18
CA ARG A 33 6.01 1.64 -7.18
C ARG A 33 7.16 1.97 -6.24
N TYR A 34 7.18 1.36 -5.06
CA TYR A 34 8.25 1.53 -4.09
C TYR A 34 9.59 1.12 -4.67
N ARG A 35 9.69 -0.08 -5.26
CA ARG A 35 10.91 -0.59 -5.91
C ARG A 35 11.42 0.36 -7.00
N LYS A 36 10.51 0.88 -7.84
CA LYS A 36 10.85 1.89 -8.86
C LYS A 36 11.35 3.20 -8.22
N ALA A 37 10.71 3.68 -7.16
CA ALA A 37 11.02 4.96 -6.53
C ALA A 37 12.39 4.98 -5.83
N ILE A 38 12.81 3.85 -5.24
CA ILE A 38 14.10 3.75 -4.54
C ILE A 38 15.26 3.31 -5.46
N ALA A 39 15.01 3.13 -6.75
CA ALA A 39 15.98 2.70 -7.77
C ALA A 39 16.85 1.50 -7.34
N LYS A 40 16.28 0.56 -6.58
CA LYS A 40 16.99 -0.64 -6.13
C LYS A 40 17.05 -1.69 -7.24
N ASP A 41 18.04 -2.56 -7.12
CA ASP A 41 18.31 -3.67 -8.03
C ASP A 41 17.06 -4.57 -8.24
N PRO A 42 16.88 -5.18 -9.43
CA PRO A 42 15.84 -6.18 -9.67
C PRO A 42 15.80 -7.34 -8.67
N ASN A 43 16.91 -7.62 -7.98
CA ASN A 43 17.01 -8.65 -6.94
C ASN A 43 16.64 -8.15 -5.53
N TYR A 44 16.29 -6.87 -5.37
CA TYR A 44 15.84 -6.34 -4.09
C TYR A 44 14.50 -6.95 -3.69
N TRP A 45 14.57 -7.89 -2.74
CA TRP A 45 13.42 -8.55 -2.15
C TRP A 45 12.74 -7.64 -1.12
N ILE A 46 11.41 -7.58 -1.18
CA ILE A 46 10.58 -6.91 -0.19
C ILE A 46 9.32 -7.73 0.03
N GLN A 47 8.96 -7.95 1.28
CA GLN A 47 7.76 -8.67 1.67
C GLN A 47 6.96 -7.80 2.62
N VAL A 48 5.75 -7.42 2.21
CA VAL A 48 4.82 -6.69 3.08
C VAL A 48 4.04 -7.71 3.91
N HIS A 49 4.12 -7.61 5.23
CA HIS A 49 3.41 -8.46 6.17
C HIS A 49 1.95 -8.00 6.37
N ARG A 50 1.73 -6.70 6.50
CA ARG A 50 0.41 -6.08 6.68
C ARG A 50 0.42 -4.60 6.30
N LEU A 51 -0.77 -4.05 6.06
CA LEU A 51 -1.01 -2.61 5.99
C LEU A 51 -1.72 -2.15 7.26
N GLU A 52 -1.35 -0.98 7.74
CA GLU A 52 -1.94 -0.37 8.94
C GLU A 52 -2.32 1.08 8.69
N HIS A 53 -3.39 1.53 9.34
CA HIS A 53 -3.66 2.95 9.53
C HIS A 53 -2.67 3.56 10.52
N GLY A 54 -2.63 4.90 10.57
CA GLY A 54 -1.69 5.63 11.44
C GLY A 54 -1.89 5.40 12.95
N ASP A 55 -3.05 4.90 13.34
CA ASP A 55 -3.43 4.52 14.70
C ASP A 55 -3.18 3.04 15.02
N GLY A 56 -2.70 2.25 14.05
CA GLY A 56 -2.44 0.82 14.19
C GLY A 56 -3.58 -0.09 13.75
N GLY A 57 -4.67 0.44 13.16
CA GLY A 57 -5.74 -0.39 12.59
C GLY A 57 -5.25 -1.21 11.39
N ILE A 58 -5.28 -2.54 11.48
CA ILE A 58 -4.81 -3.44 10.42
C ILE A 58 -5.88 -3.54 9.31
N LEU A 59 -5.44 -3.50 8.05
CA LEU A 59 -6.29 -3.80 6.89
C LEU A 59 -6.09 -5.26 6.49
N ASP A 60 -7.18 -6.05 6.47
CA ASP A 60 -7.14 -7.44 6.02
C ASP A 60 -6.89 -7.50 4.51
N LEU A 61 -6.19 -8.55 4.06
CA LEU A 61 -5.79 -8.70 2.66
C LEU A 61 -6.97 -8.95 1.71
N ASP A 62 -8.04 -9.56 2.23
CA ASP A 62 -9.22 -9.94 1.46
C ASP A 62 -10.31 -8.86 1.41
N ASP A 63 -10.20 -7.82 2.25
CA ASP A 63 -11.12 -6.69 2.27
C ASP A 63 -11.05 -5.87 0.97
N ILE A 64 -12.19 -5.27 0.62
CA ILE A 64 -12.27 -4.30 -0.46
C ILE A 64 -11.75 -2.96 0.07
N LEU A 65 -10.85 -2.33 -0.68
CA LEU A 65 -10.14 -1.13 -0.23
C LEU A 65 -11.08 0.02 0.13
N CYS A 66 -12.14 0.27 -0.66
CA CYS A 66 -13.10 1.34 -0.37
C CYS A 66 -13.97 1.08 0.88
N ASP A 67 -13.97 -0.14 1.43
CA ASP A 67 -14.71 -0.45 2.66
C ASP A 67 -13.87 -0.16 3.92
N VAL A 68 -12.54 -0.04 3.78
CA VAL A 68 -11.59 0.07 4.91
C VAL A 68 -10.65 1.28 4.83
N ALA A 69 -10.67 2.03 3.74
CA ALA A 69 -9.88 3.25 3.56
C ALA A 69 -10.63 4.26 2.70
N ASP A 70 -10.32 5.55 2.88
CA ASP A 70 -10.89 6.66 2.14
C ASP A 70 -9.96 7.21 1.03
N ASP A 71 -10.51 8.04 0.13
CA ASP A 71 -9.69 8.75 -0.86
C ASP A 71 -8.68 9.67 -0.18
N LYS A 72 -7.41 9.52 -0.55
CA LYS A 72 -6.22 10.23 -0.05
C LYS A 72 -5.74 9.77 1.33
N ASP A 73 -6.28 8.67 1.86
CA ASP A 73 -5.77 8.09 3.09
C ASP A 73 -4.29 7.70 2.99
N ARG A 74 -3.69 7.60 4.17
CA ARG A 74 -2.29 7.22 4.34
C ARG A 74 -2.20 6.00 5.22
N VAL A 75 -1.78 4.90 4.62
CA VAL A 75 -1.52 3.63 5.29
C VAL A 75 -0.02 3.35 5.37
N ILE A 76 0.39 2.55 6.34
CA ILE A 76 1.76 2.19 6.64
C ILE A 76 1.94 0.73 6.22
N ALA A 77 2.95 0.48 5.40
CA ALA A 77 3.39 -0.88 5.11
C ALA A 77 4.34 -1.34 6.20
N VAL A 78 4.06 -2.52 6.75
CA VAL A 78 4.97 -3.24 7.64
C VAL A 78 5.66 -4.32 6.80
N PHE A 79 6.98 -4.19 6.60
CA PHE A 79 7.76 -4.96 5.62
C PHE A 79 9.24 -5.08 6.02
#